data_AF-A0A382QA83-F1
#
_entry.id   AF-A0A382QA83-F1
#
_cell.length_a   1.000
_cell.length_b   1.000
_cell.length_c   1.000
_cell.angle_alpha   90.00
_cell.angle_beta   90.00
_cell.angle_gamma   90.00
#
_symmetry.space_group_name_H-M   'P 1'
#
loop_
_entity.id
_entity.type
_entity.pdbx_description
1 polymer ?
#
loop_
_entity_poly.entity_id
_entity_poly.type
_entity_poly.pdbx_seq_one_letter_code
_entity_poly.pdbx_strand_id
1 'polypeptide(L)'
;MNNLLKTYKTLESTLGPNSIESFEIVNTVHDYRLFWKPKKVKTVLLAESHVYTSNSDYGSYLNPSYLKLPRYPNKYVRFVYCLGHGENAILNLNIPKNSGTPEFWKIFYSCCNKINSREDFKSILKSKTEFDIRIKNKIKLLNSLKDRGVWLLDASIIALYVPKKPKPSYKTIDKCINICWDLLIEDILIKENPRNLICIGKTVEKVLNGKLNKMFGHNLTVLPQPNARLNSEKRLEVLQSYFGLCNQ
;
A
#
# COMPACT_ATOMS: atom_id res chain seq x y z
N MET A 1 5.67 7.83 23.84
CA MET A 1 4.81 6.75 23.27
C MET A 1 4.94 6.82 21.75
N ASN A 2 5.25 5.71 21.07
CA ASN A 2 5.34 5.66 19.60
C ASN A 2 4.04 6.20 18.98
N ASN A 3 4.10 7.15 18.03
CA ASN A 3 2.93 7.73 17.36
C ASN A 3 2.02 6.62 16.79
N LEU A 4 2.60 5.54 16.26
CA LEU A 4 1.83 4.38 15.76
C LEU A 4 0.95 3.74 16.85
N LEU A 5 1.50 3.50 18.05
CA LEU A 5 0.76 2.91 19.17
C LEU A 5 -0.31 3.87 19.70
N LYS A 6 -0.01 5.17 19.74
CA LYS A 6 -0.99 6.20 20.10
C LYS A 6 -2.17 6.18 19.12
N THR A 7 -1.90 6.25 17.81
CA THR A 7 -2.92 6.19 16.76
C THR A 7 -3.75 4.91 16.86
N TYR A 8 -3.11 3.76 17.06
CA TYR A 8 -3.79 2.49 17.23
C TYR A 8 -4.78 2.51 18.40
N LYS A 9 -4.33 2.94 19.59
CA LYS A 9 -5.18 3.01 20.79
C LYS A 9 -6.35 3.97 20.60
N THR A 10 -6.14 5.10 19.93
CA THR A 10 -7.22 6.05 19.60
C THR A 10 -8.24 5.47 18.62
N LEU A 11 -7.80 4.69 17.63
CA LEU A 11 -8.70 4.00 16.71
C LEU A 11 -9.50 2.91 17.44
N GLU A 12 -8.85 2.11 18.27
CA GLU A 12 -9.49 1.04 19.05
C GLU A 12 -10.56 1.59 19.99
N SER A 13 -10.24 2.66 20.73
CA SER A 13 -11.21 3.32 21.61
C SER A 13 -12.38 3.94 20.83
N THR A 14 -12.12 4.38 19.59
CA THR A 14 -13.11 5.04 18.72
C THR A 14 -14.08 4.05 18.08
N LEU A 15 -13.57 2.89 17.65
CA LEU A 15 -14.32 1.90 16.89
C LEU A 15 -14.87 0.76 17.76
N GLY A 16 -14.33 0.63 18.98
CA GLY A 16 -14.66 -0.42 19.93
C GLY A 16 -13.60 -1.53 19.94
N PRO A 17 -13.44 -2.22 21.08
CA PRO A 17 -12.50 -3.33 21.20
C PRO A 17 -12.85 -4.44 20.20
N ASN A 18 -11.83 -5.14 19.69
CA ASN A 18 -11.96 -6.25 18.73
C ASN A 18 -12.61 -5.88 17.37
N SER A 19 -12.80 -4.59 17.08
CA SER A 19 -13.32 -4.11 15.80
C SER A 19 -12.24 -3.95 14.72
N ILE A 20 -10.97 -3.94 15.12
CA ILE A 20 -9.79 -3.73 14.28
C ILE A 20 -8.80 -4.90 14.43
N GLU A 21 -7.79 -4.93 13.56
CA GLU A 21 -6.66 -5.87 13.66
C GLU A 21 -5.86 -5.65 14.94
N SER A 22 -5.14 -6.66 15.42
CA SER A 22 -4.28 -6.48 16.61
C SER A 22 -3.13 -5.50 16.33
N PHE A 23 -2.56 -4.92 17.39
CA PHE A 23 -1.45 -4.00 17.25
C PHE A 23 -0.22 -4.67 16.60
N GLU A 24 0.02 -5.96 16.83
CA GLU A 24 1.13 -6.71 16.22
C GLU A 24 1.02 -6.76 14.68
N ILE A 25 -0.20 -6.93 14.16
CA ILE A 25 -0.47 -6.91 12.72
C ILE A 25 -0.20 -5.51 12.18
N VAL A 26 -0.73 -4.47 12.84
CA VAL A 26 -0.53 -3.06 12.45
C VAL A 26 0.96 -2.68 12.48
N ASN A 27 1.69 -3.14 13.50
CA ASN A 27 3.12 -2.93 13.60
C ASN A 27 3.88 -3.63 12.48
N THR A 28 3.51 -4.88 12.15
CA THR A 28 4.12 -5.62 11.03
C THR A 28 3.91 -4.92 9.70
N VAL A 29 2.71 -4.38 9.45
CA VAL A 29 2.43 -3.56 8.25
C VAL A 29 3.31 -2.31 8.24
N HIS A 30 3.50 -1.67 9.39
CA HIS A 30 4.41 -0.54 9.53
C HIS A 30 5.88 -0.94 9.24
N ASP A 31 6.34 -2.09 9.74
CA ASP A 31 7.69 -2.60 9.49
C ASP A 31 7.92 -2.86 7.99
N TYR A 32 6.93 -3.43 7.28
CA TYR A 32 6.99 -3.57 5.83
C TYR A 32 7.09 -2.22 5.12
N ARG A 33 6.33 -1.20 5.56
CA ARG A 33 6.41 0.17 4.99
C ARG A 33 7.79 0.78 5.21
N LEU A 34 8.35 0.64 6.41
CA LEU A 34 9.68 1.17 6.73
C LEU A 34 10.79 0.44 5.99
N PHE A 35 10.68 -0.87 5.79
CA PHE A 35 11.67 -1.65 5.04
C PHE A 35 11.86 -1.12 3.62
N TRP A 36 10.75 -0.83 2.92
CA TRP A 36 10.75 -0.31 1.56
C TRP A 36 10.84 1.21 1.47
N LYS A 37 10.93 1.93 2.59
CA LYS A 37 11.10 3.37 2.60
C LYS A 37 12.40 3.78 1.88
N PRO A 38 12.36 4.70 0.91
CA PRO A 38 13.54 5.33 0.32
C PRO A 38 14.43 6.03 1.35
N LYS A 39 15.74 6.15 1.04
CA LYS A 39 16.63 7.02 1.83
C LYS A 39 16.21 8.49 1.75
N LYS A 40 15.74 8.93 0.58
CA LYS A 40 15.15 10.25 0.34
C LYS A 40 13.80 10.05 -0.33
N VAL A 41 12.73 10.42 0.35
CA VAL A 41 11.38 10.36 -0.21
C VAL A 41 11.20 11.57 -1.14
N LYS A 42 10.91 11.31 -2.42
CA LYS A 42 10.62 12.34 -3.43
C LYS A 42 9.13 12.38 -3.75
N THR A 43 8.52 11.22 -3.85
CA THR A 43 7.10 11.07 -4.17
C THR A 43 6.44 10.13 -3.19
N VAL A 44 5.32 10.55 -2.62
CA VAL A 44 4.45 9.68 -1.82
C VAL A 44 3.25 9.26 -2.64
N LEU A 45 3.01 7.95 -2.70
CA LEU A 45 1.73 7.38 -3.11
C LEU A 45 0.89 7.23 -1.84
N LEU A 46 -0.18 8.02 -1.68
CA LEU A 46 -1.07 7.93 -0.52
C LEU A 46 -2.33 7.15 -0.92
N ALA A 47 -2.58 6.00 -0.29
CA ALA A 47 -3.65 5.09 -0.71
C ALA A 47 -4.27 4.31 0.45
N GLU A 48 -5.34 3.56 0.17
CA GLU A 48 -5.77 2.43 1.02
C GLU A 48 -5.23 1.14 0.38
N SER A 49 -4.13 0.59 0.91
CA SER A 49 -3.40 -0.54 0.31
C SER A 49 -3.24 -1.76 1.21
N HIS A 50 -3.80 -1.68 2.42
CA HIS A 50 -3.91 -2.77 3.39
C HIS A 50 -5.30 -3.41 3.38
N VAL A 51 -5.34 -4.74 3.28
CA VAL A 51 -6.55 -5.56 3.43
C VAL A 51 -6.49 -6.27 4.78
N TYR A 52 -7.64 -6.48 5.43
CA TYR A 52 -7.70 -7.07 6.76
C TYR A 52 -7.01 -8.42 6.84
N THR A 53 -6.07 -8.54 7.78
CA THR A 53 -5.37 -9.76 8.17
C THR A 53 -6.00 -10.33 9.44
N SER A 54 -6.44 -11.59 9.41
CA SER A 54 -6.90 -12.26 10.63
C SER A 54 -5.73 -12.77 11.47
N ASN A 55 -5.97 -13.04 12.76
CA ASN A 55 -4.98 -13.70 13.62
C ASN A 55 -4.55 -15.07 13.09
N SER A 56 -5.46 -15.81 12.42
CA SER A 56 -5.14 -17.07 11.76
C SER A 56 -4.16 -16.88 10.60
N ASP A 57 -4.40 -15.86 9.77
CA ASP A 57 -3.52 -15.53 8.64
C ASP A 57 -2.15 -15.06 9.16
N TYR A 58 -2.13 -14.25 10.22
CA TYR A 58 -0.91 -13.75 10.86
C TYR A 58 -0.05 -14.84 11.54
N GLY A 59 -0.62 -16.02 11.78
CA GLY A 59 0.13 -17.22 12.17
C GLY A 59 1.11 -17.69 11.09
N SER A 60 0.86 -17.35 9.82
CA SER A 60 1.72 -17.68 8.68
C SER A 60 2.94 -16.77 8.57
N TYR A 61 4.00 -17.29 7.96
CA TYR A 61 5.24 -16.58 7.69
C TYR A 61 5.80 -16.92 6.30
N LEU A 62 6.60 -15.99 5.78
CA LEU A 62 7.30 -16.12 4.51
C LEU A 62 8.57 -16.96 4.73
N ASN A 63 8.79 -17.93 3.86
CA ASN A 63 10.00 -18.76 3.89
C ASN A 63 11.20 -17.90 3.42
N PRO A 64 12.19 -17.62 4.29
CA PRO A 64 13.30 -16.72 3.98
C PRO A 64 14.24 -17.26 2.90
N SER A 65 14.23 -18.57 2.63
CA SER A 65 15.07 -19.15 1.57
C SER A 65 14.77 -18.59 0.17
N TYR A 66 13.53 -18.14 -0.07
CA TYR A 66 13.15 -17.45 -1.31
C TYR A 66 13.55 -15.97 -1.33
N LEU A 67 13.90 -15.40 -0.18
CA LEU A 67 14.08 -13.97 0.01
C LEU A 67 15.55 -13.66 0.34
N LYS A 68 16.29 -13.18 -0.66
CA LYS A 68 17.62 -12.60 -0.47
C LYS A 68 17.53 -11.15 0.05
N LEU A 69 16.70 -10.92 1.08
CA LEU A 69 16.41 -9.61 1.65
C LEU A 69 16.67 -9.60 3.17
N PRO A 70 17.87 -9.20 3.61
CA PRO A 70 18.21 -9.15 5.02
C PRO A 70 17.26 -8.21 5.79
N ARG A 71 16.77 -8.67 6.96
CA ARG A 71 15.86 -7.91 7.85
C ARG A 71 14.47 -7.60 7.26
N TYR A 72 14.11 -8.21 6.15
CA TYR A 72 12.75 -8.13 5.64
C TYR A 72 11.79 -8.79 6.65
N PRO A 73 10.66 -8.16 7.01
CA PRO A 73 9.71 -8.79 7.91
C PRO A 73 9.22 -10.11 7.32
N ASN A 74 9.04 -11.12 8.17
CA ASN A 74 8.70 -12.48 7.73
C ASN A 74 7.26 -12.88 8.06
N LYS A 75 6.53 -12.12 8.89
CA LYS A 75 5.13 -12.41 9.21
C LYS A 75 4.22 -12.08 8.04
N TYR A 76 3.26 -12.94 7.75
CA TYR A 76 2.29 -12.70 6.69
C TYR A 76 1.24 -11.67 7.12
N VAL A 77 1.07 -10.64 6.29
CA VAL A 77 -0.04 -9.69 6.35
C VAL A 77 -0.55 -9.44 4.93
N ARG A 78 -1.84 -9.09 4.80
CA ARG A 78 -2.47 -8.80 3.50
C ARG A 78 -2.22 -7.36 3.06
N PHE A 79 -0.94 -7.06 2.88
CA PHE A 79 -0.45 -5.74 2.54
C PHE A 79 0.44 -5.82 1.29
N VAL A 80 0.37 -4.85 0.39
CA VAL A 80 1.07 -4.92 -0.91
C VAL A 80 2.59 -5.09 -0.79
N TYR A 81 3.21 -4.53 0.24
CA TYR A 81 4.65 -4.68 0.48
C TYR A 81 5.06 -6.01 1.12
N CYS A 82 4.11 -6.82 1.58
CA CYS A 82 4.33 -8.21 1.97
C CYS A 82 4.35 -9.07 0.69
N LEU A 83 5.51 -9.65 0.35
CA LEU A 83 5.70 -10.43 -0.87
C LEU A 83 4.87 -11.72 -0.87
N GLY A 84 4.47 -12.21 0.31
CA GLY A 84 3.52 -13.30 0.46
C GLY A 84 2.08 -12.91 0.10
N HIS A 85 1.74 -11.61 0.08
CA HIS A 85 0.41 -11.16 -0.32
C HIS A 85 0.21 -11.35 -1.83
N GLY A 86 -0.63 -12.31 -2.16
CA GLY A 86 -0.83 -12.79 -3.50
C GLY A 86 0.12 -13.90 -3.92
N GLU A 87 0.87 -14.56 -3.02
CA GLU A 87 1.90 -15.55 -3.37
C GLU A 87 1.99 -16.72 -2.35
N ASN A 88 1.00 -17.62 -2.31
CA ASN A 88 1.02 -18.75 -1.35
C ASN A 88 2.25 -19.64 -1.41
N ALA A 89 2.94 -19.76 -2.55
CA ALA A 89 4.12 -20.60 -2.69
C ALA A 89 5.31 -20.13 -1.81
N ILE A 90 5.33 -18.87 -1.37
CA ILE A 90 6.37 -18.39 -0.43
C ILE A 90 6.01 -18.60 1.03
N LEU A 91 4.76 -18.99 1.33
CA LEU A 91 4.24 -19.07 2.70
C LEU A 91 4.36 -20.50 3.23
N ASN A 92 4.55 -20.61 4.54
CA ASN A 92 4.53 -21.91 5.21
C ASN A 92 3.10 -22.49 5.33
N LEU A 93 2.07 -21.64 5.26
CA LEU A 93 0.66 -22.04 5.25
C LEU A 93 -0.01 -21.59 3.95
N ASN A 94 -0.90 -22.43 3.41
CA ASN A 94 -1.74 -22.04 2.28
C ASN A 94 -2.85 -21.09 2.75
N ILE A 95 -2.73 -19.80 2.42
CA ILE A 95 -3.70 -18.79 2.82
C ILE A 95 -4.90 -18.78 1.85
N PRO A 96 -6.14 -18.97 2.33
CA PRO A 96 -7.33 -18.91 1.49
C PRO A 96 -7.53 -17.52 0.87
N LYS A 97 -7.97 -17.49 -0.40
CA LYS A 97 -8.27 -16.25 -1.14
C LYS A 97 -7.13 -15.23 -1.07
N ASN A 98 -5.89 -15.69 -1.17
CA ASN A 98 -4.71 -14.84 -1.25
C ASN A 98 -4.47 -14.37 -2.70
N SER A 99 -5.38 -13.54 -3.21
CA SER A 99 -5.32 -13.01 -4.58
C SER A 99 -4.27 -11.91 -4.76
N GLY A 100 -3.80 -11.32 -3.67
CA GLY A 100 -2.99 -10.11 -3.71
C GLY A 100 -3.77 -8.90 -4.23
N THR A 101 -3.02 -7.86 -4.58
CA THR A 101 -3.51 -6.60 -5.15
C THR A 101 -2.77 -6.30 -6.47
N PRO A 102 -3.07 -7.02 -7.57
CA PRO A 102 -2.32 -6.91 -8.83
C PRO A 102 -2.31 -5.48 -9.41
N GLU A 103 -3.35 -4.70 -9.17
CA GLU A 103 -3.42 -3.32 -9.65
C GLU A 103 -2.38 -2.39 -8.98
N PHE A 104 -2.05 -2.59 -7.70
CA PHE A 104 -0.97 -1.83 -7.07
C PHE A 104 0.40 -2.21 -7.66
N TRP A 105 0.60 -3.48 -8.03
CA TRP A 105 1.81 -3.89 -8.73
C TRP A 105 1.95 -3.23 -10.11
N LYS A 106 0.84 -3.01 -10.83
CA LYS A 106 0.85 -2.23 -12.08
C LYS A 106 1.20 -0.78 -11.83
N ILE A 107 0.65 -0.15 -10.80
CA ILE A 107 1.01 1.22 -10.40
C ILE A 107 2.51 1.33 -10.10
N PHE A 108 3.03 0.41 -9.28
CA PHE A 108 4.47 0.35 -8.99
C PHE A 108 5.32 0.22 -10.25
N TYR A 109 4.92 -0.67 -11.16
CA TYR A 109 5.60 -0.86 -12.43
C TYR A 109 5.60 0.43 -13.26
N SER A 110 4.45 1.10 -13.35
CA SER A 110 4.27 2.36 -14.06
C SER A 110 5.06 3.52 -13.47
N CYS A 111 5.31 3.56 -12.15
CA CYS A 111 6.19 4.58 -11.57
C CYS A 111 7.64 4.46 -12.07
N CYS A 112 8.07 3.23 -12.42
CA CYS A 112 9.45 2.92 -12.81
C CYS A 112 9.64 2.83 -14.33
N ASN A 113 8.59 2.57 -15.09
CA ASN A 113 8.67 2.23 -16.51
C ASN A 113 7.61 2.98 -17.32
N LYS A 114 7.98 3.45 -18.52
CA LYS A 114 7.00 3.84 -19.53
C LYS A 114 6.27 2.58 -20.00
N ILE A 115 4.95 2.66 -20.10
CA ILE A 115 4.11 1.56 -20.56
C ILE A 115 3.39 1.96 -21.86
N ASN A 116 3.24 1.00 -22.75
CA ASN A 116 2.52 1.14 -24.01
C ASN A 116 1.30 0.23 -24.05
N SER A 117 1.33 -0.87 -23.30
CA SER A 117 0.30 -1.91 -23.37
C SER A 117 0.11 -2.62 -22.02
N ARG A 118 -0.89 -3.49 -21.94
CA ARG A 118 -1.13 -4.31 -20.74
C ARG A 118 -0.13 -5.45 -20.60
N GLU A 119 0.49 -5.81 -21.71
CA GLU A 119 1.47 -6.87 -21.85
C GLU A 119 2.77 -6.52 -21.11
N ASP A 120 3.03 -5.23 -20.90
CA ASP A 120 4.22 -4.74 -20.18
C ASP A 120 4.25 -5.22 -18.72
N PHE A 121 3.08 -5.50 -18.13
CA PHE A 121 2.97 -5.97 -16.74
C PHE A 121 3.17 -7.48 -16.58
N LYS A 122 3.37 -8.25 -17.66
CA LYS A 122 3.40 -9.73 -17.60
C LYS A 122 4.41 -10.25 -16.57
N SER A 123 5.58 -9.63 -16.49
CA SER A 123 6.72 -10.04 -15.66
C SER A 123 6.45 -10.05 -14.15
N ILE A 124 5.43 -9.31 -13.68
CA ILE A 124 5.08 -9.18 -12.26
C ILE A 124 3.74 -9.85 -11.90
N LEU A 125 2.99 -10.36 -12.89
CA LEU A 125 1.66 -10.94 -12.70
C LEU A 125 1.68 -12.47 -12.76
N LYS A 126 0.82 -13.09 -11.94
CA LYS A 126 0.74 -14.55 -11.77
C LYS A 126 0.39 -15.32 -13.04
N SER A 127 -0.43 -14.76 -13.91
CA SER A 127 -1.01 -15.50 -15.05
C SER A 127 -0.01 -15.84 -16.15
N LYS A 128 1.18 -15.22 -16.19
CA LYS A 128 2.10 -15.33 -17.35
C LYS A 128 3.59 -15.50 -17.00
N THR A 129 3.95 -15.57 -15.73
CA THR A 129 5.37 -15.65 -15.30
C THR A 129 5.50 -16.64 -14.17
N GLU A 130 6.51 -17.52 -14.21
CA GLU A 130 6.80 -18.49 -13.16
C GLU A 130 7.10 -17.83 -11.80
N PHE A 131 6.80 -18.55 -10.70
CA PHE A 131 6.87 -18.02 -9.34
C PHE A 131 8.23 -17.40 -8.99
N ASP A 132 9.34 -18.12 -9.17
CA ASP A 132 10.67 -17.64 -8.79
C ASP A 132 11.09 -16.40 -9.58
N ILE A 133 10.76 -16.36 -10.88
CA ILE A 133 11.04 -15.22 -11.75
C ILE A 133 10.19 -14.03 -11.31
N ARG A 134 8.90 -14.25 -11.04
CA ARG A 134 7.96 -13.21 -10.61
C ARG A 134 8.35 -12.58 -9.27
N ILE A 135 8.77 -13.38 -8.29
CA ILE A 135 9.25 -12.86 -6.99
C ILE A 135 10.52 -12.01 -7.20
N LYS A 136 11.49 -12.48 -7.98
CA LYS A 136 12.68 -11.69 -8.32
C LYS A 136 12.32 -10.37 -8.99
N ASN A 137 11.37 -10.38 -9.93
CA ASN A 137 10.90 -9.16 -10.61
C ASN A 137 10.21 -8.19 -9.66
N LYS A 138 9.36 -8.68 -8.75
CA LYS A 138 8.72 -7.87 -7.71
C LYS A 138 9.74 -7.22 -6.77
N ILE A 139 10.75 -7.97 -6.33
CA ILE A 139 11.84 -7.43 -5.49
C ILE A 139 12.63 -6.37 -6.24
N LYS A 140 13.02 -6.63 -7.49
CA LYS A 140 13.72 -5.66 -8.35
C LYS A 140 12.91 -4.38 -8.53
N LEU A 141 11.60 -4.50 -8.72
CA LEU A 141 10.69 -3.37 -8.86
C LEU A 141 10.61 -2.54 -7.56
N LEU A 142 10.46 -3.18 -6.41
CA LEU A 142 10.40 -2.47 -5.12
C LEU A 142 11.73 -1.76 -4.80
N ASN A 143 12.88 -2.37 -5.12
CA ASN A 143 14.17 -1.69 -5.03
C ASN A 143 14.24 -0.49 -5.99
N SER A 144 13.74 -0.62 -7.22
CA SER A 144 13.71 0.50 -8.18
C SER A 144 12.85 1.67 -7.69
N LEU A 145 11.71 1.41 -7.04
CA LEU A 145 10.91 2.46 -6.39
C LEU A 145 11.70 3.14 -5.27
N LYS A 146 12.36 2.34 -4.43
CA LYS A 146 13.19 2.82 -3.32
C LYS A 146 14.32 3.73 -3.80
N ASP A 147 15.02 3.33 -4.86
CA ASP A 147 16.11 4.10 -5.47
C ASP A 147 15.62 5.40 -6.11
N ARG A 148 14.41 5.38 -6.69
CA ARG A 148 13.76 6.58 -7.28
C ARG A 148 13.19 7.53 -6.24
N GLY A 149 13.04 7.11 -4.98
CA GLY A 149 12.41 7.94 -3.95
C GLY A 149 10.89 7.86 -3.93
N VAL A 150 10.29 6.82 -4.51
CA VAL A 150 8.83 6.60 -4.50
C VAL A 150 8.47 5.71 -3.33
N TRP A 151 7.54 6.17 -2.48
CA TRP A 151 7.12 5.45 -1.28
C TRP A 151 5.61 5.37 -1.19
N LEU A 152 5.07 4.19 -0.88
CA LEU A 152 3.64 4.00 -0.60
C LEU A 152 3.38 4.19 0.89
N LEU A 153 2.43 5.07 1.20
CA LEU A 153 1.92 5.32 2.54
C LEU A 153 0.42 5.02 2.58
N ASP A 154 -0.02 4.26 3.57
CA ASP A 154 -1.46 4.06 3.79
C ASP A 154 -2.10 5.28 4.46
N ALA A 155 -3.27 5.67 3.97
CA ALA A 155 -4.16 6.65 4.57
C ALA A 155 -4.79 6.17 5.90
N SER A 156 -4.72 4.87 6.18
CA SER A 156 -5.18 4.25 7.43
C SER A 156 -4.19 3.17 7.87
N ILE A 157 -3.80 3.14 9.15
CA ILE A 157 -2.90 2.10 9.68
C ILE A 157 -3.59 0.76 9.91
N ILE A 158 -4.93 0.76 9.95
CA ILE A 158 -5.76 -0.44 10.03
C ILE A 158 -6.42 -0.71 8.67
N ALA A 159 -6.74 -1.96 8.39
CA ALA A 159 -7.56 -2.29 7.24
C ALA A 159 -9.01 -1.79 7.43
N LEU A 160 -9.49 -1.00 6.47
CA LEU A 160 -10.86 -0.51 6.44
C LEU A 160 -11.83 -1.47 5.74
N TYR A 161 -11.34 -2.53 5.11
CA TYR A 161 -12.15 -3.51 4.42
C TYR A 161 -11.84 -4.91 4.94
N VAL A 162 -12.87 -5.54 5.51
CA VAL A 162 -12.81 -6.93 5.95
C VAL A 162 -13.49 -7.82 4.89
N PRO A 163 -12.79 -8.83 4.34
CA PRO A 163 -13.39 -9.74 3.38
C PRO A 163 -14.70 -10.36 3.89
N LYS A 164 -15.72 -10.41 3.03
CA LYS A 164 -17.07 -10.92 3.32
C LYS A 164 -17.87 -10.16 4.39
N LYS A 165 -17.38 -9.03 4.91
CA LYS A 165 -18.19 -8.12 5.73
C LYS A 165 -18.67 -6.93 4.89
N PRO A 166 -19.78 -6.29 5.28
CA PRO A 166 -20.22 -5.05 4.66
C PRO A 166 -19.10 -4.00 4.71
N LYS A 167 -19.03 -3.17 3.67
CA LYS A 167 -18.15 -2.00 3.67
C LYS A 167 -18.54 -1.10 4.86
N PRO A 168 -17.58 -0.59 5.66
CA PRO A 168 -17.91 0.35 6.72
C PRO A 168 -18.60 1.60 6.18
N SER A 169 -19.38 2.26 7.05
CA SER A 169 -20.01 3.52 6.69
C SER A 169 -18.96 4.57 6.29
N TYR A 170 -19.34 5.51 5.43
CA TYR A 170 -18.45 6.63 5.08
C TYR A 170 -18.00 7.39 6.33
N LYS A 171 -18.89 7.60 7.31
CA LYS A 171 -18.56 8.25 8.60
C LYS A 171 -17.45 7.50 9.36
N THR A 172 -17.47 6.17 9.33
CA THR A 172 -16.43 5.34 9.95
C THR A 172 -15.09 5.52 9.23
N ILE A 173 -15.10 5.43 7.89
CA ILE A 173 -13.89 5.58 7.06
C ILE A 173 -13.28 6.98 7.25
N ASP A 174 -14.11 8.01 7.15
CA ASP A 174 -13.74 9.41 7.35
C ASP A 174 -13.07 9.62 8.72
N LYS A 175 -13.69 9.09 9.79
CA LYS A 175 -13.14 9.18 11.14
C LYS A 175 -11.79 8.47 11.26
N CYS A 176 -11.65 7.27 10.69
CA CYS A 176 -10.38 6.51 10.76
C CYS A 176 -9.24 7.23 10.04
N ILE A 177 -9.50 7.69 8.81
CA ILE A 177 -8.50 8.39 7.99
C ILE A 177 -8.11 9.71 8.64
N ASN A 178 -9.06 10.47 9.19
CA ASN A 178 -8.75 11.71 9.92
C ASN A 178 -7.89 11.46 11.18
N ILE A 179 -8.21 10.43 11.97
CA ILE A 179 -7.38 10.05 13.13
C ILE A 179 -5.95 9.67 12.69
N CYS A 180 -5.81 8.91 11.60
CA CYS A 180 -4.49 8.55 11.08
C CYS A 180 -3.73 9.77 10.53
N TRP A 181 -4.43 10.71 9.91
CA TRP A 181 -3.85 11.97 9.48
C TRP A 181 -3.26 12.74 10.66
N ASP A 182 -4.12 13.08 11.61
CA ASP A 182 -3.83 14.02 12.70
C ASP A 182 -2.77 13.49 13.68
N LEU A 183 -2.64 12.17 13.81
CA LEU A 183 -1.74 11.55 14.79
C LEU A 183 -0.47 10.93 14.21
N LEU A 184 -0.37 10.80 12.88
CA LEU A 184 0.73 10.06 12.28
C LEU A 184 1.13 10.54 10.87
N ILE A 185 0.19 10.59 9.93
CA ILE A 185 0.53 10.79 8.52
C ILE A 185 1.02 12.22 8.26
N GLU A 186 0.41 13.23 8.87
CA GLU A 186 0.83 14.62 8.71
C GLU A 186 2.30 14.82 9.14
N ASP A 187 2.65 14.36 10.34
CA ASP A 187 4.02 14.40 10.86
C ASP A 187 5.02 13.69 9.92
N ILE A 188 4.65 12.53 9.37
CA ILE A 188 5.47 11.81 8.40
C ILE A 188 5.69 12.67 7.16
N LEU A 189 4.63 13.25 6.59
CA LEU A 189 4.73 14.05 5.38
C LEU A 189 5.52 15.34 5.59
N ILE A 190 5.38 15.99 6.76
CA ILE A 190 6.16 17.18 7.13
C ILE A 190 7.65 16.80 7.24
N LYS A 191 7.96 15.72 7.95
CA LYS A 191 9.34 15.28 8.17
C LYS A 191 10.04 14.84 6.89
N GLU A 192 9.35 14.05 6.06
CA GLU A 192 9.92 13.53 4.82
C GLU A 192 9.94 14.57 3.69
N ASN A 193 9.08 15.60 3.79
CA ASN A 193 8.96 16.70 2.85
C ASN A 193 9.04 16.26 1.37
N PRO A 194 8.18 15.33 0.93
CA PRO A 194 8.21 14.85 -0.44
C PRO A 194 7.84 15.99 -1.40
N ARG A 195 8.45 15.99 -2.58
CA ARG A 195 8.16 16.99 -3.62
C ARG A 195 6.73 16.87 -4.10
N ASN A 196 6.28 15.65 -4.38
CA ASN A 196 4.97 15.36 -4.96
C ASN A 196 4.20 14.34 -4.12
N LEU A 197 2.87 14.49 -4.09
CA LEU A 197 1.97 13.49 -3.51
C LEU A 197 0.94 13.05 -4.54
N ILE A 198 0.85 11.73 -4.75
CA ILE A 198 -0.15 11.10 -5.59
C ILE A 198 -1.19 10.43 -4.67
N CYS A 199 -2.37 11.04 -4.55
CA CYS A 199 -3.48 10.47 -3.80
C CYS A 199 -4.25 9.48 -4.68
N ILE A 200 -4.26 8.21 -4.27
CA ILE A 200 -4.85 7.11 -5.02
C ILE A 200 -6.18 6.73 -4.37
N GLY A 201 -7.27 7.08 -5.05
CA GLY A 201 -8.63 6.71 -4.66
C GLY A 201 -9.48 7.86 -4.14
N LYS A 202 -10.70 7.92 -4.68
CA LYS A 202 -11.70 8.96 -4.35
C LYS A 202 -12.10 9.03 -2.88
N THR A 203 -11.99 7.92 -2.13
CA THR A 203 -12.36 7.95 -0.71
C THR A 203 -11.31 8.68 0.12
N VAL A 204 -10.03 8.37 -0.08
CA VAL A 204 -8.91 9.09 0.55
C VAL A 204 -8.94 10.56 0.17
N GLU A 205 -9.09 10.86 -1.13
CA GLU A 205 -9.17 12.24 -1.60
C GLU A 205 -10.36 12.97 -0.97
N LYS A 206 -11.57 12.43 -1.03
CA LYS A 206 -12.75 13.08 -0.44
C LYS A 206 -12.58 13.42 1.04
N VAL A 207 -11.94 12.54 1.82
CA VAL A 207 -11.71 12.78 3.26
C VAL A 207 -10.62 13.82 3.50
N LEU A 208 -9.53 13.78 2.73
CA LEU A 208 -8.33 14.58 3.00
C LEU A 208 -8.14 15.77 2.06
N ASN A 209 -9.04 16.04 1.12
CA ASN A 209 -8.85 17.01 0.04
C ASN A 209 -8.35 18.38 0.53
N GLY A 210 -9.01 18.96 1.54
CA GLY A 210 -8.61 20.25 2.10
C GLY A 210 -7.21 20.23 2.74
N LYS A 211 -6.89 19.14 3.46
CA LYS A 211 -5.59 18.94 4.13
C LYS A 211 -4.47 18.74 3.11
N LEU A 212 -4.69 17.90 2.10
CA LEU A 212 -3.73 17.63 1.03
C LEU A 212 -3.47 18.86 0.16
N ASN A 213 -4.52 19.59 -0.25
CA ASN A 213 -4.35 20.81 -1.03
C ASN A 213 -3.60 21.90 -0.26
N LYS A 214 -3.90 22.06 1.03
CA LYS A 214 -3.16 23.01 1.89
C LYS A 214 -1.67 22.69 1.95
N MET A 215 -1.32 21.41 1.99
CA MET A 215 0.07 20.97 2.15
C MET A 215 0.86 20.90 0.84
N PHE A 216 0.24 20.48 -0.26
CA PHE A 216 0.94 20.20 -1.52
C PHE A 216 0.56 21.14 -2.67
N GLY A 217 -0.61 21.78 -2.62
CA GLY A 217 -1.09 22.66 -3.69
C GLY A 217 -0.95 22.03 -5.08
N HIS A 218 -0.16 22.67 -5.95
CA HIS A 218 0.10 22.22 -7.32
C HIS A 218 0.89 20.90 -7.42
N ASN A 219 1.52 20.44 -6.34
CA ASN A 219 2.25 19.17 -6.29
C ASN A 219 1.37 17.98 -5.86
N LEU A 220 0.07 18.21 -5.67
CA LEU A 220 -0.92 17.16 -5.44
C LEU A 220 -1.47 16.64 -6.78
N THR A 221 -1.43 15.34 -6.98
CA THR A 221 -2.17 14.66 -8.07
C THR A 221 -3.14 13.66 -7.49
N VAL A 222 -4.39 13.67 -7.95
CA VAL A 222 -5.41 12.69 -7.54
C VAL A 222 -5.66 11.74 -8.68
N LEU A 223 -5.44 10.45 -8.45
CA LEU A 223 -5.71 9.40 -9.44
C LEU A 223 -6.81 8.46 -8.94
N PRO A 224 -7.62 7.91 -9.86
CA PRO A 224 -8.64 6.92 -9.50
C PRO A 224 -8.04 5.73 -8.74
N GLN A 225 -8.85 5.16 -7.86
CA GLN A 225 -8.48 3.93 -7.15
C GLN A 225 -8.31 2.77 -8.14
N PRO A 226 -7.44 1.79 -7.84
CA PRO A 226 -7.04 0.80 -8.83
C PRO A 226 -8.22 -0.06 -9.35
N ASN A 227 -9.23 -0.28 -8.50
CA ASN A 227 -10.45 -1.03 -8.83
C ASN A 227 -11.60 -0.16 -9.39
N ALA A 228 -11.37 1.12 -9.70
CA ALA A 228 -12.40 1.99 -10.26
C ALA A 228 -12.95 1.43 -11.58
N ARG A 229 -14.27 1.54 -11.78
CA ARG A 229 -14.93 1.18 -13.05
C ARG A 229 -14.55 2.19 -14.13
N LEU A 230 -13.43 1.91 -14.79
CA LEU A 230 -12.93 2.63 -15.96
C LEU A 230 -12.90 1.66 -17.13
N ASN A 231 -13.09 2.19 -18.34
CA ASN A 231 -12.82 1.41 -19.54
C ASN A 231 -11.31 1.11 -19.67
N SER A 232 -10.96 0.24 -20.61
CA SER A 232 -9.60 -0.26 -20.76
C SER A 232 -8.57 0.83 -21.07
N GLU A 233 -8.93 1.76 -21.94
CA GLU A 233 -8.09 2.85 -22.44
C GLU A 233 -7.81 3.87 -21.34
N LYS A 234 -8.85 4.39 -20.68
CA LYS A 234 -8.71 5.32 -19.56
C LYS A 234 -7.88 4.74 -18.42
N ARG A 235 -7.99 3.42 -18.16
CA ARG A 235 -7.14 2.76 -17.16
C ARG A 235 -5.67 2.73 -17.60
N LEU A 236 -5.40 2.53 -18.88
CA LEU A 236 -4.04 2.57 -19.42
C LEU A 236 -3.46 3.99 -19.35
N GLU A 237 -4.22 5.01 -19.73
CA GLU A 237 -3.82 6.42 -19.63
C GLU A 237 -3.46 6.82 -18.19
N VAL A 238 -4.29 6.43 -17.22
CA VAL A 238 -4.00 6.65 -15.79
C VAL A 238 -2.68 5.98 -15.41
N LEU A 239 -2.46 4.73 -15.83
CA LEU A 239 -1.23 4.00 -15.56
C LEU A 239 -0.01 4.61 -16.29
N GLN A 240 -0.17 5.23 -17.45
CA GLN A 240 0.90 5.90 -18.18
C GLN A 240 1.37 7.17 -17.47
N SER A 241 0.45 7.89 -16.82
CA SER A 241 0.79 9.17 -16.16
C SER A 241 1.77 9.02 -14.99
N TYR A 242 1.75 7.88 -14.26
CA TYR A 242 2.63 7.64 -13.11
C TYR A 242 4.12 7.77 -13.43
N PHE A 243 4.56 7.38 -14.63
CA PHE A 243 5.99 7.49 -14.99
C PHE A 243 6.45 8.95 -14.97
N GLY A 244 5.65 9.85 -15.57
CA GLY A 244 5.96 11.28 -15.57
C GLY A 244 5.93 11.87 -14.17
N LEU A 245 4.90 11.55 -13.38
CA LEU A 245 4.71 12.09 -12.03
C LEU A 245 5.79 11.65 -11.03
N CYS A 246 6.33 10.44 -11.19
CA CYS A 246 7.32 9.86 -10.27
C CYS A 246 8.77 10.17 -10.65
N ASN A 247 9.04 10.76 -11.82
CA ASN A 247 10.39 11.02 -12.32
C ASN A 247 10.69 12.51 -12.56
N GLN A 248 9.94 13.41 -11.89
CA GLN A 248 10.16 14.86 -11.93
C GLN A 248 11.29 15.33 -10.99
#